data_AF-A0A2G6HAT2-F1
#
_entry.id   AF-A0A2G6HAT2-F1
#
_cell.length_a   1.000
_cell.length_b   1.000
_cell.length_c   1.000
_cell.angle_alpha   90.00
_cell.angle_beta   90.00
_cell.angle_gamma   90.00
#
_symmetry.space_group_name_H-M   'P 1'
#
loop_
_entity.id
_entity.type
_entity.pdbx_description
1 polymer ?
#
loop_
_entity_poly.entity_id
_entity_poly.type
_entity_poly.pdbx_seq_one_letter_code
_entity_poly.pdbx_strand_id
1 'polypeptide(L)' 'MYIAGMFGLSSAFAAQIVNAVSVGGWVLAAVMAAISGGIASVVVATARWAIARWGKAAAVA' A
#
# COMPACT_ATOMS: atom_id res chain seq x y z
N MET A 1 -8.13 7.43 -5.60
CA MET A 1 -6.92 8.25 -5.39
C MET A 1 -6.51 8.29 -3.94
N TYR A 2 -6.45 7.14 -3.27
CA TYR A 2 -6.18 7.10 -1.83
C TYR A 2 -4.72 6.84 -1.51
N ILE A 3 -4.12 5.67 -1.79
CA ILE A 3 -2.70 5.43 -1.43
C ILE A 3 -1.77 6.34 -2.24
N ALA A 4 -1.96 6.43 -3.55
CA ALA A 4 -1.14 7.28 -4.42
C ALA A 4 -1.24 8.77 -4.03
N GLY A 5 -2.47 9.25 -3.79
CA GLY A 5 -2.72 10.65 -3.41
C GLY A 5 -2.29 10.99 -1.98
N MET A 6 -2.55 10.11 -1.02
CA MET A 6 -2.30 10.36 0.41
C MET A 6 -0.81 10.35 0.76
N PHE A 7 -0.01 9.54 0.07
CA PHE A 7 1.43 9.41 0.32
C PHE A 7 2.30 10.08 -0.76
N GLY A 8 1.69 10.74 -1.76
CA GLY A 8 2.41 11.36 -2.87
C GLY A 8 3.20 10.36 -3.72
N LEU A 9 2.71 9.13 -3.83
CA LEU A 9 3.36 8.02 -4.52
C LEU A 9 2.89 7.93 -5.97
N SER A 10 3.74 7.39 -6.85
CA SER A 10 3.29 7.04 -8.20
C SER A 10 2.20 5.96 -8.13
N SER A 11 1.29 5.98 -9.09
CA SER A 11 0.22 4.96 -9.20
C SER A 11 0.77 3.54 -9.32
N ALA A 12 1.92 3.38 -10.00
CA ALA A 12 2.61 2.10 -10.11
C ALA A 12 3.13 1.59 -8.76
N PHE A 13 3.71 2.46 -7.93
CA PHE A 13 4.22 2.07 -6.62
C PHE A 13 3.07 1.82 -5.62
N ALA A 14 1.99 2.61 -5.68
CA ALA A 14 0.77 2.35 -4.93
C ALA A 14 0.14 0.99 -5.28
N ALA A 15 0.16 0.61 -6.56
CA ALA A 15 -0.28 -0.71 -7.00
C ALA A 15 0.58 -1.84 -6.40
N GLN A 16 1.91 -1.67 -6.37
CA GLN A 16 2.81 -2.64 -5.75
C GLN A 16 2.53 -2.81 -4.25
N ILE A 17 2.27 -1.70 -3.54
CA ILE A 17 1.90 -1.75 -2.11
C ILE A 17 0.59 -2.49 -1.91
N VAL A 18 -0.48 -2.10 -2.61
CA VAL A 18 -1.80 -2.72 -2.45
C VAL A 18 -1.77 -4.21 -2.79
N ASN A 19 -1.00 -4.59 -3.81
CA ASN A 19 -0.84 -5.98 -4.19
C ASN A 19 -0.02 -6.74 -3.14
N ALA A 20 1.09 -6.17 -2.65
CA ALA A 20 1.91 -6.74 -1.58
C ALA A 20 1.11 -6.93 -0.28
N VAL A 21 0.26 -5.96 0.07
CA VAL A 21 -0.65 -6.03 1.22
C VAL A 21 -1.72 -7.11 1.05
N SER A 22 -2.17 -7.32 -0.19
CA SER A 22 -3.17 -8.36 -0.50
C SER A 22 -2.60 -9.78 -0.48
N VAL A 23 -1.33 -9.95 -0.88
CA VAL A 23 -0.65 -11.25 -0.94
C VAL A 23 -0.03 -11.60 0.42
N GLY A 24 0.43 -10.60 1.17
CA GLY A 24 1.09 -10.79 2.46
C GLY A 24 2.49 -11.42 2.35
N GLY A 25 3.04 -11.81 3.50
CA GLY A 25 4.31 -12.53 3.57
C GLY A 25 5.53 -11.72 3.13
N TRP A 26 6.46 -12.37 2.44
CA TRP A 26 7.75 -11.81 2.03
C TRP A 26 7.62 -10.63 1.04
N VAL A 27 6.55 -10.58 0.24
CA VAL A 27 6.28 -9.47 -0.69
C VAL A 27 5.97 -8.19 0.08
N LEU A 28 5.18 -8.29 1.16
CA LEU A 28 4.93 -7.18 2.06
C LEU A 28 6.23 -6.72 2.72
N ALA A 29 7.06 -7.65 3.19
CA ALA A 29 8.35 -7.33 3.80
C ALA A 29 9.30 -6.61 2.82
N ALA A 30 9.34 -7.02 1.55
CA ALA A 30 10.17 -6.38 0.52
C ALA A 30 9.72 -4.94 0.21
N VAL A 31 8.42 -4.71 0.08
CA VAL A 31 7.88 -3.35 -0.13
C VAL A 31 8.09 -2.48 1.11
N MET A 32 7.95 -3.05 2.31
CA MET A 32 8.23 -2.33 3.56
C MET A 32 9.72 -2.01 3.75
N ALA A 33 10.62 -2.87 3.29
CA ALA A 33 12.06 -2.61 3.30
C ALA A 33 12.45 -1.47 2.35
N ALA A 34 11.70 -1.29 1.25
CA ALA A 34 11.88 -0.15 0.34
C ALA A 34 11.37 1.17 0.93
N ILE A 35 10.47 1.13 1.92
CA ILE A 35 9.92 2.30 2.62
C ILE A 35 10.66 2.45 3.97
N SER A 36 11.82 3.10 3.95
CA SER A 36 12.56 3.42 5.19
C SER A 36 11.85 4.54 5.97
N GLY A 37 11.73 4.41 7.30
CA GLY A 37 11.42 5.56 8.18
C GLY A 37 10.03 5.58 8.84
N GLY A 38 9.58 4.49 9.47
CA GLY A 38 8.43 4.50 10.40
C GLY A 38 7.03 4.65 9.79
N ILE A 39 6.93 5.14 8.55
CA ILE A 39 5.68 5.30 7.80
C ILE A 39 5.21 4.01 7.10
N ALA A 40 6.09 3.01 6.99
CA ALA A 40 5.83 1.70 6.42
C ALA A 40 4.58 1.03 7.03
N SER A 41 4.52 0.94 8.35
CA SER A 41 3.38 0.36 9.08
C SER A 41 2.07 1.13 8.83
N VAL A 42 2.13 2.45 8.74
CA VAL A 42 0.99 3.33 8.46
C VAL A 42 0.46 3.10 7.05
N VAL A 43 1.35 3.02 6.05
CA VAL A 43 0.98 2.72 4.65
C VAL A 43 0.28 1.37 4.55
N VAL A 44 0.77 0.34 5.26
CA VAL A 44 0.14 -0.99 5.27
C VAL A 44 -1.23 -0.97 5.92
N ALA A 45 -1.34 -0.38 7.11
CA ALA A 45 -2.62 -0.30 7.81
C ALA A 45 -3.66 0.44 6.96
N THR A 46 -3.24 1.54 6.34
CA THR A 46 -4.06 2.35 5.44
C THR A 46 -4.48 1.58 4.19
N ALA A 47 -3.56 0.83 3.57
CA ALA A 47 -3.85 -0.02 2.42
C ALA A 47 -4.83 -1.14 2.78
N ARG A 48 -4.62 -1.83 3.91
CA ARG A 48 -5.53 -2.89 4.39
C ARG A 48 -6.93 -2.34 4.62
N TRP A 49 -7.03 -1.19 5.27
CA TRP A 49 -8.30 -0.52 5.52
C TRP A 49 -8.99 -0.12 4.21
N ALA A 50 -8.27 0.51 3.28
CA ALA A 50 -8.81 0.95 2.00
C ALA A 50 -9.28 -0.24 1.13
N ILE A 51 -8.51 -1.33 1.09
CA ILE A 51 -8.89 -2.56 0.39
C ILE A 51 -10.17 -3.15 1.00
N ALA A 52 -10.28 -3.22 2.33
CA ALA A 52 -11.46 -3.75 3.00
C ALA A 52 -12.71 -2.87 2.81
N ARG A 53 -12.54 -1.55 2.77
CA ARG A 53 -13.64 -0.58 2.66
C ARG A 53 -14.13 -0.41 1.22
N TRP A 54 -13.22 -0.37 0.26
CA TRP A 54 -13.51 0.07 -1.12
C TRP A 54 -13.02 -0.90 -2.21
N GLY A 55 -12.33 -1.98 -1.84
CA GLY A 55 -11.73 -2.92 -2.79
C GLY A 55 -10.36 -2.47 -3.33
N LYS A 56 -9.62 -3.42 -3.93
CA LYS A 56 -8.22 -3.19 -4.36
C LYS A 56 -8.06 -2.04 -5.36
N ALA A 57 -8.94 -1.97 -6.37
CA ALA A 57 -8.85 -0.95 -7.42
C ALA A 57 -8.99 0.46 -6.87
N ALA A 58 -9.94 0.69 -5.95
CA ALA A 58 -10.15 1.98 -5.31
C ALA A 58 -9.04 2.36 -4.32
N ALA A 59 -8.35 1.36 -3.74
CA ALA A 59 -7.23 1.56 -2.83
C ALA A 59 -5.94 1.99 -3.56
N VAL A 60 -5.69 1.43 -4.75
CA VAL A 60 -4.56 1.83 -5.62
C VAL A 60 -4.81 3.19 -6.22
N ALA A 61 -6.00 3.30 -6.84
CA ALA A 61 -6.42 4.48 -7.57
C ALA A 61 -6.11 5.65 -6.73
#